data_AF-A0A179ETB4-F1
#
_entry.id   AF-A0A179ETB4-F1
#
_cell.length_a   1.000
_cell.length_b   1.000
_cell.length_c   1.000
_cell.angle_alpha   90.00
_cell.angle_beta   90.00
_cell.angle_gamma   90.00
#
_symmetry.space_group_name_H-M   'P 1'
#
loop_
_entity.id
_entity.type
_entity.pdbx_description
1 polymer ?
#
loop_
_entity_poly.entity_id
_entity_poly.type
_entity_poly.pdbx_seq_one_letter_code
_entity_poly.pdbx_strand_id
1 'polypeptide(L)'
;MERKRERQLIRMMGIWQILDGVVTIGIYGLYQQQIFSGMVESHLAQLKAIDALFGNVFLFVCTFGTLLIGLGLANLVISQRYVKDNQVNIKIGVYLLVQGLFSYLILDIISLALGMTAGIILLARNKGIKLNVQKS
;
A
#
# COMPACT_ATOMS: atom_id res chain seq x y z
N MET A 1 -27.60 4.54 3.20
CA MET A 1 -26.81 5.16 2.11
C MET A 1 -25.86 4.11 1.53
N GLU A 2 -25.82 3.96 0.20
CA GLU A 2 -24.90 3.02 -0.45
C GLU A 2 -23.43 3.43 -0.29
N ARG A 3 -22.58 2.48 0.11
CA ARG A 3 -21.12 2.65 0.26
C ARG A 3 -20.29 2.07 -0.88
N LYS A 4 -20.89 1.98 -2.07
CA LYS A 4 -20.28 1.34 -3.23
C LYS A 4 -18.99 2.06 -3.68
N ARG A 5 -18.98 3.40 -3.63
CA ARG A 5 -17.82 4.21 -4.04
C ARG A 5 -16.63 4.05 -3.10
N GLU A 6 -16.85 4.06 -1.79
CA GLU A 6 -15.79 3.84 -0.79
C GLU A 6 -15.17 2.45 -0.96
N ARG A 7 -16.01 1.42 -1.14
CA ARG A 7 -15.54 0.05 -1.39
C ARG A 7 -14.69 -0.03 -2.65
N GLN A 8 -15.10 0.63 -3.74
CA GLN A 8 -14.35 0.65 -4.99
C GLN A 8 -13.00 1.36 -4.83
N LEU A 9 -12.95 2.52 -4.17
CA LEU A 9 -11.68 3.25 -3.94
C LEU A 9 -10.68 2.40 -3.15
N ILE A 10 -11.13 1.80 -2.03
CA ILE A 10 -10.27 0.95 -1.20
C ILE A 10 -9.82 -0.30 -1.98
N ARG A 11 -10.69 -0.84 -2.85
CA ARG A 11 -10.34 -1.99 -3.69
C ARG A 11 -9.29 -1.62 -4.75
N MET A 12 -9.46 -0.50 -5.44
CA MET A 12 -8.50 -0.01 -6.43
C MET A 12 -7.13 0.26 -5.77
N MET A 13 -7.15 0.84 -4.58
CA MET A 13 -5.95 1.05 -3.76
C MET A 13 -5.24 -0.26 -3.46
N GLY A 14 -5.99 -1.27 -3.00
CA GLY A 14 -5.41 -2.58 -2.71
C GLY A 14 -4.81 -3.27 -3.93
N ILE A 15 -5.49 -3.18 -5.09
CA ILE A 15 -4.97 -3.71 -6.37
C ILE A 15 -3.68 -2.98 -6.75
N TRP A 16 -3.67 -1.65 -6.67
CA TRP A 16 -2.49 -0.85 -7.00
C TRP A 16 -1.28 -1.23 -6.14
N GLN A 17 -1.43 -1.32 -4.82
CA GLN A 17 -0.34 -1.68 -3.92
C GLN A 17 0.24 -3.07 -4.17
N ILE A 18 -0.60 -4.02 -4.57
CA ILE A 18 -0.13 -5.36 -4.97
C ILE A 18 0.70 -5.26 -6.25
N LEU A 19 0.21 -4.52 -7.25
CA LEU A 19 0.95 -4.32 -8.50
C LEU A 19 2.27 -3.61 -8.24
N ASP A 20 2.25 -2.54 -7.45
CA ASP A 20 3.43 -1.75 -7.11
C ASP A 20 4.46 -2.58 -6.32
N GLY A 21 4.01 -3.37 -5.34
CA GLY A 21 4.88 -4.29 -4.62
C GLY A 21 5.48 -5.39 -5.52
N VAL A 22 4.71 -5.96 -6.44
CA VAL A 22 5.22 -6.94 -7.42
C VAL A 22 6.22 -6.31 -8.37
N VAL A 23 5.93 -5.11 -8.89
CA VAL A 23 6.83 -4.35 -9.76
C VAL A 23 8.13 -3.99 -9.02
N THR A 24 8.02 -3.59 -7.76
CA THR A 24 9.17 -3.28 -6.89
C THR A 24 10.10 -4.48 -6.76
N ILE A 25 9.56 -5.67 -6.47
CA ILE A 25 10.36 -6.89 -6.36
C ILE A 25 10.94 -7.31 -7.71
N GLY A 26 10.11 -7.33 -8.75
CA GLY A 26 10.50 -7.84 -10.07
C GLY A 26 11.54 -6.97 -10.77
N ILE A 27 11.30 -5.66 -10.82
CA ILE A 27 12.18 -4.72 -11.53
C ILE A 27 13.37 -4.32 -10.67
N TYR A 28 13.16 -3.94 -9.41
CA TYR A 28 14.25 -3.41 -8.60
C TYR A 28 15.00 -4.50 -7.83
N GLY A 29 14.31 -5.55 -7.42
CA GLY A 29 14.96 -6.70 -6.78
C GLY A 29 15.71 -7.57 -7.80
N LEU A 30 14.98 -8.21 -8.70
CA LEU A 30 15.53 -9.31 -9.51
C LEU A 30 16.39 -8.84 -10.69
N TYR A 31 15.94 -7.82 -11.44
CA TYR A 31 16.64 -7.35 -12.63
C TYR A 31 17.99 -6.71 -12.29
N GLN A 32 18.04 -5.97 -11.17
CA GLN A 32 19.26 -5.32 -10.71
C GLN A 32 20.28 -6.35 -10.20
N GLN A 33 19.83 -7.41 -9.52
CA GLN A 33 20.70 -8.51 -9.10
C GLN A 33 21.33 -9.25 -10.30
N GLN A 34 20.56 -9.51 -11.36
CA GLN A 34 21.05 -10.19 -12.56
C GLN A 34 22.11 -9.39 -13.33
N ILE A 35 21.90 -8.09 -13.54
CA ILE A 35 22.84 -7.23 -14.28
C ILE A 35 24.22 -7.19 -13.59
N PHE A 36 24.23 -7.10 -12.26
CA PHE A 36 25.48 -7.04 -11.52
C PHE A 36 26.20 -8.38 -11.47
N SER A 37 25.48 -9.50 -11.34
CA SER A 37 26.08 -10.84 -11.38
C SER A 37 26.84 -11.13 -12.69
N GLY A 38 26.49 -10.47 -13.80
CA GLY A 38 27.22 -10.56 -15.08
C GLY A 38 28.46 -9.66 -15.21
N MET A 39 28.65 -8.67 -14.33
CA MET A 39 29.83 -7.76 -14.33
C MET A 39 30.95 -8.21 -13.37
N VAL A 40 30.76 -9.35 -12.70
CA VAL A 40 31.52 -9.81 -11.51
C VAL A 40 32.87 -10.48 -11.83
N GLU A 41 33.31 -10.58 -13.09
CA GLU A 41 34.52 -11.36 -13.41
C GLU A 41 35.88 -10.69 -13.07
N SER A 42 35.97 -9.43 -12.63
CA SER A 42 37.28 -8.72 -12.60
C SER A 42 37.88 -8.22 -11.27
N HIS A 43 37.22 -8.21 -10.10
CA HIS A 43 37.85 -7.67 -8.86
C HIS A 43 37.37 -8.28 -7.51
N LEU A 44 38.00 -9.39 -7.06
CA LEU A 44 37.62 -10.22 -5.89
C LEU A 44 37.43 -9.50 -4.53
N ALA A 45 38.20 -8.45 -4.23
CA ALA A 45 38.12 -7.75 -2.94
C ALA A 45 37.03 -6.67 -2.89
N GLN A 46 36.83 -5.94 -4.00
CA GLN A 46 35.69 -5.02 -4.17
C GLN A 46 34.37 -5.80 -4.24
N LEU A 47 34.39 -7.00 -4.81
CA LEU A 47 33.23 -7.88 -4.98
C LEU A 47 32.57 -8.27 -3.67
N LYS A 48 33.31 -8.62 -2.62
CA LYS A 48 32.70 -8.99 -1.32
C LYS A 48 31.98 -7.83 -0.63
N ALA A 49 32.51 -6.61 -0.74
CA ALA A 49 31.88 -5.43 -0.16
C ALA A 49 30.65 -4.99 -0.97
N ILE A 50 30.73 -5.11 -2.29
CA ILE A 50 29.62 -4.92 -3.24
C ILE A 50 28.51 -5.93 -2.93
N ASP A 51 28.79 -7.24 -2.94
CA ASP A 51 27.78 -8.29 -2.68
C ASP A 51 27.08 -8.13 -1.33
N ALA A 52 27.81 -7.77 -0.27
CA ALA A 52 27.22 -7.58 1.04
C ALA A 52 26.24 -6.38 1.09
N LEU A 53 26.59 -5.27 0.42
CA LEU A 53 25.70 -4.11 0.30
C LEU A 53 24.50 -4.40 -0.61
N PHE A 54 24.72 -5.03 -1.75
CA PHE A 54 23.66 -5.35 -2.72
C PHE A 54 22.70 -6.43 -2.20
N GLY A 55 23.19 -7.45 -1.50
CA GLY A 55 22.35 -8.43 -0.82
C GLY A 55 21.43 -7.78 0.23
N ASN A 56 21.95 -6.78 0.97
CA ASN A 56 21.15 -6.05 1.96
C ASN A 56 20.09 -5.15 1.28
N VAL A 57 20.45 -4.49 0.17
CA VAL A 57 19.51 -3.68 -0.62
C VAL A 57 18.43 -4.55 -1.27
N PHE A 58 18.80 -5.70 -1.84
CA PHE A 58 17.86 -6.66 -2.41
C PHE A 58 16.86 -7.15 -1.37
N LEU A 59 17.34 -7.60 -0.21
CA LEU A 59 16.48 -8.02 0.90
C LEU A 59 15.57 -6.90 1.38
N PHE A 60 16.08 -5.66 1.44
CA PHE A 60 15.28 -4.49 1.78
C PHE A 60 14.16 -4.25 0.75
N VAL A 61 14.47 -4.27 -0.54
CA VAL A 61 13.49 -4.10 -1.63
C VAL A 61 12.44 -5.22 -1.61
N CYS A 62 12.86 -6.47 -1.40
CA CYS A 62 11.95 -7.61 -1.29
C CYS A 62 11.03 -7.51 -0.07
N THR A 63 11.57 -7.12 1.08
CA THR A 63 10.79 -6.92 2.31
C THR A 63 9.80 -5.78 2.14
N PHE A 64 10.23 -4.69 1.51
CA PHE A 64 9.38 -3.54 1.25
C PHE A 64 8.25 -3.87 0.26
N GLY A 65 8.56 -4.54 -0.85
CA GLY A 65 7.55 -4.95 -1.83
C GLY A 65 6.55 -5.98 -1.27
N THR A 66 7.01 -6.91 -0.43
CA THR A 66 6.10 -7.85 0.26
C THR A 66 5.20 -7.15 1.28
N LEU A 67 5.70 -6.12 1.96
CA LEU A 67 4.89 -5.25 2.82
C LEU A 67 3.78 -4.54 2.03
N LEU A 68 4.09 -3.98 0.86
CA LEU A 68 3.11 -3.34 -0.02
C LEU A 68 2.02 -4.32 -0.48
N ILE A 69 2.41 -5.54 -0.88
CA ILE A 69 1.46 -6.61 -1.24
C ILE A 69 0.57 -6.95 -0.04
N GLY A 70 1.14 -7.08 1.15
CA GLY A 70 0.40 -7.35 2.39
C GLY A 70 -0.64 -6.26 2.70
N LEU A 71 -0.25 -4.99 2.60
CA LEU A 71 -1.16 -3.85 2.76
C LEU A 71 -2.27 -3.86 1.69
N GLY A 72 -1.92 -4.17 0.45
CA GLY A 72 -2.88 -4.25 -0.64
C GLY A 72 -3.93 -5.34 -0.42
N LEU A 73 -3.50 -6.53 0.02
CA LEU A 73 -4.40 -7.61 0.41
C LEU A 73 -5.29 -7.22 1.61
N ALA A 74 -4.72 -6.57 2.62
CA ALA A 74 -5.49 -6.06 3.76
C ALA A 74 -6.59 -5.08 3.31
N ASN A 75 -6.27 -4.18 2.38
CA ASN A 75 -7.24 -3.24 1.81
C ASN A 75 -8.37 -3.93 1.04
N LEU A 76 -8.06 -4.98 0.26
CA LEU A 76 -9.08 -5.80 -0.41
C LEU A 76 -10.04 -6.44 0.61
N VAL A 77 -9.50 -7.01 1.69
CA VAL A 77 -10.31 -7.61 2.76
C VAL A 77 -11.14 -6.56 3.50
N ILE A 78 -10.56 -5.39 3.81
CA ILE A 78 -11.25 -4.27 4.46
C ILE A 78 -12.45 -3.81 3.63
N SER A 79 -12.24 -3.57 2.33
CA SER A 79 -13.29 -3.16 1.40
C SER A 79 -14.47 -4.14 1.39
N GLN A 80 -14.20 -5.44 1.38
CA GLN A 80 -15.24 -6.47 1.26
C GLN A 80 -15.93 -6.77 2.59
N ARG A 81 -15.18 -6.90 3.68
CA ARG A 81 -15.66 -7.49 4.93
C ARG A 81 -16.09 -6.44 5.96
N TYR A 82 -15.44 -5.28 5.96
CA TYR A 82 -15.57 -4.30 7.03
C TYR A 82 -16.31 -3.01 6.59
N VAL A 83 -16.36 -2.69 5.30
CA VAL A 83 -17.13 -1.55 4.78
C VAL A 83 -18.57 -1.97 4.44
N LYS A 84 -19.40 -2.07 5.49
CA LYS A 84 -20.84 -2.35 5.37
C LYS A 84 -21.67 -1.06 5.29
N ASP A 85 -22.83 -1.18 4.65
CA ASP A 85 -23.79 -0.08 4.55
C ASP A 85 -24.37 0.25 5.94
N ASN A 86 -24.69 1.52 6.17
CA ASN A 86 -25.24 2.07 7.43
C ASN A 86 -24.44 1.83 8.73
N GLN A 87 -23.18 1.36 8.68
CA GLN A 87 -22.35 1.20 9.89
C GLN A 87 -21.32 2.33 10.08
N VAL A 88 -21.14 2.81 11.30
CA VAL A 88 -20.13 3.84 11.59
C VAL A 88 -18.73 3.20 11.60
N ASN A 89 -17.90 3.54 10.62
CA ASN A 89 -16.61 2.88 10.39
C ASN A 89 -15.40 3.81 10.64
N ILE A 90 -15.37 4.50 11.78
CA ILE A 90 -14.34 5.51 12.09
C ILE A 90 -12.93 4.90 12.07
N LYS A 91 -12.76 3.70 12.64
CA LYS A 91 -11.44 3.02 12.69
C LYS A 91 -10.87 2.77 11.28
N ILE A 92 -11.73 2.39 10.33
CA ILE A 92 -11.32 2.17 8.93
C ILE A 92 -10.94 3.49 8.27
N GLY A 93 -11.71 4.54 8.50
CA GLY A 93 -11.40 5.87 7.99
C GLY A 93 -10.02 6.37 8.48
N VAL A 94 -9.74 6.23 9.77
CA VAL A 94 -8.43 6.60 10.35
C VAL A 94 -7.31 5.72 9.79
N TYR A 95 -7.53 4.40 9.68
CA TYR A 95 -6.57 3.50 9.05
C TYR A 95 -6.20 3.94 7.63
N LEU A 96 -7.19 4.29 6.80
CA LEU A 96 -6.96 4.75 5.42
C LEU A 96 -6.19 6.08 5.38
N LEU A 97 -6.41 6.98 6.34
CA LEU A 97 -5.64 8.22 6.46
C LEU A 97 -4.19 7.95 6.85
N VAL A 98 -3.96 7.09 7.86
CA VAL A 98 -2.60 6.68 8.26
C VAL A 98 -1.87 6.03 7.09
N GLN A 99 -2.57 5.18 6.35
CA GLN A 99 -2.01 4.48 5.21
C GLN A 99 -1.78 5.41 4.00
N GLY A 100 -2.62 6.44 3.82
CA GLY A 100 -2.34 7.54 2.90
C GLY A 100 -1.10 8.33 3.31
N LEU A 101 -0.94 8.65 4.60
CA LEU A 101 0.25 9.34 5.11
C LEU A 101 1.53 8.50 4.91
N PHE A 102 1.44 7.19 5.16
CA PHE A 102 2.52 6.26 4.85
C PHE A 102 2.87 6.27 3.35
N SER A 103 1.85 6.30 2.49
CA SER A 103 2.03 6.37 1.03
C SER A 103 2.75 7.65 0.60
N TYR A 104 2.50 8.78 1.28
CA TYR A 104 3.26 10.02 1.07
C TYR A 104 4.75 9.87 1.41
N LEU A 105 5.08 9.19 2.51
CA LEU A 105 6.48 8.99 2.93
C LEU A 105 7.28 8.16 1.92
N ILE A 106 6.62 7.21 1.25
CA ILE A 106 7.24 6.34 0.24
C ILE A 106 7.03 6.87 -1.19
N LEU A 107 6.46 8.06 -1.34
CA LEU A 107 6.14 8.72 -2.62
C LEU A 107 5.19 7.92 -3.54
N ASP A 108 4.36 7.03 -2.98
CA ASP A 108 3.30 6.33 -3.70
C ASP A 108 2.07 7.25 -3.83
N ILE A 109 2.09 8.08 -4.88
CA ILE A 109 1.07 9.11 -5.14
C ILE A 109 -0.32 8.49 -5.36
N ILE A 110 -0.39 7.31 -5.99
CA ILE A 110 -1.68 6.68 -6.32
C ILE A 110 -2.32 6.12 -5.06
N SER A 111 -1.57 5.40 -4.22
CA SER A 111 -2.09 4.98 -2.90
C SER A 111 -2.44 6.18 -2.04
N LEU A 112 -1.62 7.24 -2.03
CA LEU A 112 -1.94 8.47 -1.28
C LEU A 112 -3.29 9.04 -1.69
N ALA A 113 -3.51 9.26 -2.99
CA ALA A 113 -4.74 9.85 -3.49
C ALA A 113 -5.97 8.98 -3.16
N LEU A 114 -5.88 7.68 -3.38
CA LEU A 114 -6.98 6.74 -3.13
C LEU A 114 -7.30 6.61 -1.63
N GLY A 115 -6.27 6.46 -0.79
CA GLY A 115 -6.40 6.30 0.67
C GLY A 115 -6.96 7.54 1.34
N MET A 116 -6.43 8.71 1.01
CA MET A 116 -6.91 9.98 1.56
C MET A 116 -8.35 10.27 1.14
N THR A 117 -8.67 10.08 -0.15
CA THR A 117 -10.03 10.29 -0.65
C THR A 117 -11.03 9.34 0.02
N ALA A 118 -10.71 8.04 0.07
CA ALA A 118 -11.57 7.05 0.71
C ALA A 118 -11.72 7.32 2.22
N GLY A 119 -10.63 7.63 2.92
CA GLY A 119 -10.63 7.92 4.36
C GLY A 119 -11.49 9.14 4.71
N ILE A 120 -11.31 10.25 3.99
CA ILE A 120 -12.08 11.48 4.21
C ILE A 120 -13.58 11.25 3.95
N ILE A 121 -13.94 10.63 2.83
CA ILE A 121 -15.36 10.36 2.49
C ILE A 121 -16.01 9.52 3.59
N LEU A 122 -15.30 8.49 4.06
CA LEU A 122 -15.81 7.54 5.05
C LEU A 122 -15.99 8.20 6.43
N LEU A 123 -15.08 9.09 6.83
CA LEU A 123 -15.20 9.87 8.06
C LEU A 123 -16.28 10.96 7.96
N ALA A 124 -16.37 11.67 6.84
CA ALA A 124 -17.38 12.70 6.61
C ALA A 124 -18.81 12.13 6.64
N ARG A 125 -19.03 10.97 6.00
CA ARG A 125 -20.34 10.29 6.02
C ARG A 125 -20.72 9.76 7.40
N ASN A 126 -19.75 9.37 8.24
CA ASN A 126 -20.03 8.98 9.62
C ASN A 126 -20.63 10.13 10.45
N LYS A 127 -20.20 11.39 10.22
CA LYS A 127 -20.83 12.57 10.84
C LYS A 127 -22.28 12.73 10.38
N GLY A 128 -22.54 12.57 9.08
CA GLY A 128 -23.90 12.64 8.52
C GLY A 128 -24.85 11.56 9.08
N ILE A 129 -24.36 10.35 9.31
CA ILE A 129 -25.17 9.26 9.93
C ILE A 129 -25.49 9.58 11.39
N LYS A 130 -24.51 10.03 12.18
CA LYS A 130 -24.75 10.42 13.59
C LYS A 130 -25.81 11.52 13.70
N LEU A 131 -25.75 12.53 12.82
CA LEU A 131 -26.72 13.64 12.81
C LEU A 131 -28.15 13.20 12.42
N ASN A 132 -28.30 12.22 11.53
CA ASN A 132 -29.61 11.69 11.15
C ASN A 132 -30.21 10.76 12.22
N VAL A 133 -29.40 9.96 12.90
CA VAL A 133 -29.86 9.11 14.02
C VAL A 133 -30.33 9.95 15.21
N GLN A 134 -29.76 11.13 15.42
CA GLN A 134 -30.12 12.03 16.52
C GLN A 134 -31.36 12.89 16.23
N LYS A 135 -31.85 12.89 14.98
CA LYS A 135 -33.06 13.59 14.52
C LYS A 135 -34.28 12.68 14.33
N SER A 136 -34.12 11.37 14.49
CA SER A 136 -35.19 10.37 14.45
C SER A 136 -35.58 9.95 15.86
#